data_AF-E4KLP0-F1
#
_entry.id   AF-E4KLP0-F1
#
_cell.length_a   1.000
_cell.length_b   1.000
_cell.length_c   1.000
_cell.angle_alpha   90.00
_cell.angle_beta   90.00
_cell.angle_gamma   90.00
#
_symmetry.space_group_name_H-M   'P 1'
#
loop_
_entity.id
_entity.type
_entity.pdbx_description
1 polymer ?
#
loop_
_entity_poly.entity_id
_entity_poly.type
_entity_poly.pdbx_seq_one_letter_code
_entity_poly.pdbx_strand_id
1 'polypeptide(L)'
;MGRLTEMLGIQYPIFCGAMGGVSRPELVAAVSNAGGMGILATAGAKPEAVREDIRKIKELTDKPFGANVAIITGNADDIIPIFLEEGVKFFTTGAGNPVPYIKPIHDAGGIIFPVVPSGRVAKKMEDNGADGVVVEGTEAGGHVGTATTFTLCQQAVAAVDHIPVVCAGGIADGHGVAAAYALGADGVQVGTAFVASVEAPIHDNYKQAVVKANDTATVLSGSNSGAPMRIEKNAAAPKHIAMDKEEGMTFQKLEAYTIPSLVKAASTGDVENEIVTYGQIASIIKEVKPVKQIIEEMFAEANEVIDSLQSKKI
;
A
#
# COMPACT_ATOMS: atom_id res chain seq x y z
N MET A 1 -21.91 -9.79 4.97
CA MET A 1 -20.53 -9.88 4.45
C MET A 1 -20.47 -9.03 3.19
N GLY A 2 -19.36 -8.33 2.96
CA GLY A 2 -19.19 -7.48 1.79
C GLY A 2 -18.63 -8.26 0.60
N ARG A 3 -18.87 -7.77 -0.61
CA ARG A 3 -18.36 -8.39 -1.84
C ARG A 3 -16.86 -8.67 -1.81
N LEU A 4 -16.06 -7.72 -1.32
CA LEU A 4 -14.60 -7.85 -1.23
C LEU A 4 -14.17 -8.93 -0.22
N THR A 5 -14.85 -9.00 0.93
CA THR A 5 -14.57 -10.04 1.96
C THR A 5 -14.88 -11.45 1.46
N GLU A 6 -15.97 -11.62 0.71
CA GLU A 6 -16.35 -12.90 0.11
C GLU A 6 -15.40 -13.33 -1.00
N MET A 7 -15.03 -12.39 -1.88
CA MET A 7 -14.11 -12.63 -2.99
C MET A 7 -12.74 -13.11 -2.50
N LEU A 8 -12.24 -12.53 -1.41
CA LEU A 8 -10.87 -12.74 -0.94
C LEU A 8 -10.74 -13.71 0.24
N GLY A 9 -11.87 -14.12 0.83
CA GLY A 9 -11.87 -14.98 2.03
C GLY A 9 -11.28 -14.28 3.26
N ILE A 10 -11.46 -12.96 3.39
CA ILE A 10 -10.98 -12.15 4.51
C ILE A 10 -12.16 -11.67 5.38
N GLN A 11 -11.90 -11.35 6.64
CA GLN A 11 -12.92 -10.88 7.58
C GLN A 11 -13.19 -9.38 7.45
N TYR A 12 -12.13 -8.60 7.28
CA TYR A 12 -12.19 -7.16 7.15
C TYR A 12 -11.74 -6.76 5.73
N PRO A 13 -12.48 -5.88 5.04
CA PRO A 13 -12.13 -5.37 3.70
C PRO A 13 -10.99 -4.34 3.78
N ILE A 14 -9.85 -4.74 4.35
CA ILE A 14 -8.66 -3.93 4.56
C ILE A 14 -7.43 -4.64 4.03
N PHE A 15 -6.65 -3.94 3.22
CA PHE A 15 -5.36 -4.38 2.74
C PHE A 15 -4.26 -3.68 3.53
N CYS A 16 -3.21 -4.42 3.87
CA CYS A 16 -1.92 -3.81 4.20
C CYS A 16 -1.21 -3.48 2.89
N GLY A 17 -1.05 -2.19 2.61
CA GLY A 17 -0.33 -1.73 1.42
C GLY A 17 1.09 -2.29 1.37
N ALA A 18 1.56 -2.59 0.17
CA ALA A 18 2.91 -3.10 -0.02
C ALA A 18 3.95 -1.98 0.13
N MET A 19 4.70 -2.04 1.23
CA MET A 19 5.69 -1.05 1.60
C MET A 19 7.08 -1.69 1.56
N GLY A 20 7.94 -1.21 0.65
CA GLY A 20 9.30 -1.71 0.50
C GLY A 20 10.08 -1.65 1.82
N GLY A 21 10.65 -2.77 2.24
CA GLY A 21 11.39 -2.87 3.51
C GLY A 21 10.52 -2.97 4.78
N VAL A 22 9.20 -2.79 4.69
CA VAL A 22 8.27 -2.86 5.84
C VAL A 22 7.31 -4.05 5.73
N SER A 23 6.67 -4.26 4.58
CA SER A 23 5.71 -5.35 4.35
C SER A 23 6.44 -6.68 4.09
N ARG A 24 7.05 -7.19 5.16
CA ARG A 24 7.81 -8.43 5.27
C ARG A 24 6.97 -9.53 5.95
N PRO A 25 7.44 -10.80 5.99
CA PRO A 25 6.63 -11.93 6.47
C PRO A 25 5.89 -11.72 7.79
N GLU A 26 6.52 -11.11 8.78
CA GLU A 26 5.95 -10.86 10.11
C GLU A 26 4.71 -9.96 10.04
N LEU A 27 4.81 -8.82 9.35
CA LEU A 27 3.70 -7.89 9.20
C LEU A 27 2.59 -8.48 8.33
N VAL A 28 2.95 -9.16 7.24
CA VAL A 28 1.99 -9.79 6.32
C VAL A 28 1.16 -10.85 7.04
N ALA A 29 1.81 -11.73 7.81
CA ALA A 29 1.13 -12.75 8.58
C ALA A 29 0.27 -12.14 9.70
N ALA A 30 0.75 -11.10 10.39
CA ALA A 30 -0.02 -10.42 11.43
C ALA A 30 -1.33 -9.82 10.90
N VAL A 31 -1.29 -9.14 9.75
CA VAL A 31 -2.48 -8.56 9.11
C VAL A 31 -3.46 -9.66 8.69
N SER A 32 -2.94 -10.74 8.10
CA SER A 32 -3.76 -11.86 7.64
C SER A 32 -4.43 -12.58 8.82
N ASN A 33 -3.69 -12.81 9.92
CA ASN A 33 -4.21 -13.39 11.17
C ASN A 33 -5.25 -12.49 11.86
N ALA A 34 -5.12 -11.17 11.72
CA ALA A 34 -6.10 -10.21 12.21
C ALA A 34 -7.35 -10.08 11.30
N GLY A 35 -7.41 -10.85 10.21
CA GLY A 35 -8.58 -10.94 9.33
C GLY A 35 -8.58 -9.94 8.17
N GLY A 36 -7.51 -9.16 7.97
CA GLY A 36 -7.29 -8.37 6.76
C GLY A 36 -6.53 -9.14 5.68
N MET A 37 -6.13 -8.45 4.61
CA MET A 37 -5.24 -8.99 3.58
C MET A 37 -3.82 -8.43 3.76
N GLY A 38 -2.91 -9.24 4.28
CA GLY A 38 -1.48 -8.90 4.27
C GLY A 38 -0.90 -9.01 2.86
N ILE A 39 -0.10 -8.04 2.41
CA ILE A 39 0.49 -8.06 1.05
C ILE A 39 2.01 -7.94 1.14
N LEU A 40 2.71 -8.97 0.67
CA LEU A 40 4.18 -8.99 0.63
C LEU A 40 4.71 -8.01 -0.44
N ALA A 41 5.61 -7.12 -0.05
CA ALA A 41 6.28 -6.21 -0.99
C ALA A 41 7.52 -6.88 -1.62
N THR A 42 7.61 -6.90 -2.95
CA THR A 42 8.71 -7.59 -3.66
C THR A 42 9.49 -6.73 -4.65
N ALA A 43 9.32 -5.42 -4.60
CA ALA A 43 10.08 -4.49 -5.43
C ALA A 43 11.59 -4.73 -5.28
N GLY A 44 12.26 -5.13 -6.37
CA GLY A 44 13.70 -5.40 -6.39
C GLY A 44 14.14 -6.67 -5.64
N ALA A 45 13.22 -7.52 -5.18
CA ALA A 45 13.56 -8.77 -4.51
C ALA A 45 14.07 -9.82 -5.50
N LYS A 46 15.02 -10.64 -5.05
CA LYS A 46 15.50 -11.80 -5.80
C LYS A 46 14.51 -12.96 -5.70
N PRO A 47 14.32 -13.77 -6.76
CA PRO A 47 13.51 -14.99 -6.77
C PRO A 47 13.59 -15.86 -5.51
N GLU A 48 14.80 -16.15 -5.04
CA GLU A 48 15.04 -17.02 -3.89
C GLU A 48 14.53 -16.38 -2.59
N ALA A 49 14.79 -15.09 -2.40
CA ALA A 49 14.32 -14.34 -1.24
C ALA A 49 12.78 -14.26 -1.21
N VAL A 50 12.14 -14.12 -2.38
CA VAL A 50 10.68 -14.17 -2.50
C VAL A 50 10.14 -15.52 -2.04
N ARG A 51 10.77 -16.63 -2.47
CA ARG A 51 10.35 -17.98 -2.05
C ARG A 51 10.52 -18.20 -0.54
N GLU A 52 11.61 -17.72 0.04
CA GLU A 52 11.85 -17.77 1.49
C GLU A 52 10.81 -16.97 2.28
N ASP A 53 10.53 -15.73 1.85
CA ASP A 53 9.52 -14.88 2.49
C ASP A 53 8.13 -15.53 2.42
N ILE A 54 7.73 -16.11 1.28
CA ILE A 54 6.45 -16.82 1.14
C ILE A 54 6.34 -17.99 2.12
N ARG A 55 7.39 -18.81 2.22
CA ARG A 55 7.39 -19.97 3.13
C ARG A 55 7.30 -19.54 4.58
N LYS A 56 8.03 -18.49 4.95
CA LYS A 56 7.95 -17.91 6.29
C LYS A 56 6.56 -17.35 6.60
N ILE A 57 5.88 -16.72 5.64
CA ILE A 57 4.47 -16.30 5.85
C ILE A 57 3.58 -17.51 6.15
N LYS A 58 3.70 -18.59 5.36
CA LYS A 58 2.91 -19.82 5.57
C LYS A 58 3.20 -20.55 6.88
N GLU A 59 4.39 -20.36 7.47
CA GLU A 59 4.69 -20.84 8.81
C GLU A 59 3.97 -20.02 9.90
N LEU A 60 3.69 -18.74 9.63
CA LEU A 60 3.11 -17.80 10.58
C LEU A 60 1.58 -17.65 10.45
N THR A 61 0.98 -18.06 9.32
CA THR A 61 -0.46 -17.97 9.10
C THR A 61 -0.97 -19.02 8.10
N ASP A 62 -2.20 -19.49 8.35
CA ASP A 62 -3.00 -20.29 7.41
C ASP A 62 -4.03 -19.43 6.64
N LYS A 63 -4.05 -18.12 6.88
CA LYS A 63 -4.99 -17.17 6.27
C LYS A 63 -4.52 -16.68 4.90
N PRO A 64 -5.45 -16.23 4.03
CA PRO A 64 -5.09 -15.63 2.76
C PRO A 64 -4.15 -14.44 2.92
N PHE A 65 -3.13 -14.39 2.07
CA PHE A 65 -2.25 -13.23 1.91
C PHE A 65 -1.97 -13.02 0.42
N GLY A 66 -1.50 -11.83 0.08
CA GLY A 66 -1.17 -11.44 -1.28
C GLY A 66 0.28 -11.09 -1.49
N ALA A 67 0.59 -10.80 -2.75
CA ALA A 67 1.87 -10.30 -3.19
C ALA A 67 1.70 -9.03 -4.02
N ASN A 68 2.61 -8.08 -3.84
CA ASN A 68 2.72 -6.92 -4.71
C ASN A 68 3.90 -7.07 -5.66
N VAL A 69 3.63 -6.92 -6.96
CA VAL A 69 4.62 -6.94 -8.02
C VAL A 69 4.80 -5.53 -8.58
N ALA A 70 5.96 -4.92 -8.31
CA ALA A 70 6.34 -3.65 -8.90
C ALA A 70 6.91 -3.87 -10.32
N ILE A 71 6.04 -3.84 -11.33
CA ILE A 71 6.37 -4.21 -12.72
C ILE A 71 7.53 -3.39 -13.28
N ILE A 72 7.63 -2.11 -12.91
CA ILE A 72 8.71 -1.20 -13.34
C ILE A 72 10.12 -1.69 -12.95
N THR A 73 10.22 -2.60 -11.97
CA THR A 73 11.52 -3.15 -11.54
C THR A 73 12.04 -4.25 -12.49
N GLY A 74 11.21 -4.74 -13.41
CA GLY A 74 11.62 -5.65 -14.49
C GLY A 74 11.81 -7.10 -14.09
N ASN A 75 11.45 -7.51 -12.86
CA ASN A 75 11.57 -8.90 -12.38
C ASN A 75 10.22 -9.64 -12.32
N ALA A 76 9.14 -9.06 -12.86
CA ALA A 76 7.78 -9.62 -12.76
C ALA A 76 7.67 -11.02 -13.39
N ASP A 77 8.31 -11.23 -14.55
CA ASP A 77 8.36 -12.52 -15.23
C ASP A 77 9.08 -13.61 -14.41
N ASP A 78 10.01 -13.22 -13.54
CA ASP A 78 10.77 -14.15 -12.69
C ASP A 78 10.02 -14.50 -11.40
N ILE A 79 9.29 -13.54 -10.80
CA ILE A 79 8.70 -13.72 -9.48
C ILE A 79 7.25 -14.19 -9.50
N ILE A 80 6.45 -13.84 -10.51
CA ILE A 80 5.05 -14.29 -10.60
C ILE A 80 4.94 -15.82 -10.66
N PRO A 81 5.74 -16.55 -11.47
CA PRO A 81 5.70 -18.00 -11.47
C PRO A 81 5.97 -18.61 -10.09
N ILE A 82 6.91 -18.04 -9.33
CA ILE A 82 7.26 -18.51 -7.98
C ILE A 82 6.09 -18.34 -7.03
N PHE A 83 5.38 -17.21 -7.10
CA PHE A 83 4.17 -16.99 -6.31
C PHE A 83 3.10 -18.04 -6.60
N LEU A 84 2.86 -18.30 -7.89
CA LEU A 84 1.83 -19.24 -8.33
C LEU A 84 2.19 -20.69 -7.95
N GLU A 85 3.46 -21.09 -8.08
CA GLU A 85 3.99 -22.38 -7.62
C GLU A 85 3.83 -22.56 -6.12
N GLU A 86 4.12 -21.51 -5.35
CA GLU A 86 3.92 -21.48 -3.90
C GLU A 86 2.44 -21.21 -3.54
N GLY A 87 1.50 -21.20 -4.49
CA GLY A 87 0.07 -21.15 -4.20
C GLY A 87 -0.46 -19.80 -3.72
N VAL A 88 0.28 -18.70 -3.89
CA VAL A 88 -0.24 -17.35 -3.65
C VAL A 88 -1.25 -17.01 -4.76
N LYS A 89 -2.45 -16.58 -4.35
CA LYS A 89 -3.59 -16.35 -5.28
C LYS A 89 -4.03 -14.90 -5.39
N PHE A 90 -3.59 -14.01 -4.51
CA PHE A 90 -3.97 -12.60 -4.56
C PHE A 90 -2.77 -11.73 -4.95
N PHE A 91 -2.93 -10.94 -6.01
CA PHE A 91 -1.88 -10.08 -6.53
C PHE A 91 -2.33 -8.63 -6.54
N THR A 92 -1.43 -7.74 -6.14
CA THR A 92 -1.50 -6.32 -6.51
C THR A 92 -0.31 -5.98 -7.39
N THR A 93 -0.43 -4.93 -8.20
CA THR A 93 0.70 -4.46 -9.01
C THR A 93 0.91 -2.98 -8.80
N GLY A 94 2.17 -2.58 -8.60
CA GLY A 94 2.57 -1.18 -8.58
C GLY A 94 2.77 -0.60 -9.99
N ALA A 95 3.66 0.40 -10.10
CA ALA A 95 3.96 1.06 -11.37
C ALA A 95 4.37 0.08 -12.49
N GLY A 96 3.83 0.29 -13.69
CA GLY A 96 4.07 -0.51 -14.91
C GLY A 96 2.77 -0.94 -15.60
N ASN A 97 2.88 -1.85 -16.59
CA ASN A 97 1.71 -2.36 -17.32
C ASN A 97 1.35 -3.78 -16.85
N PRO A 98 0.24 -3.97 -16.11
CA PRO A 98 -0.15 -5.29 -15.58
C PRO A 98 -0.86 -6.19 -16.59
N VAL A 99 -1.35 -5.64 -17.71
CA VAL A 99 -2.19 -6.37 -18.69
C VAL A 99 -1.58 -7.71 -19.14
N PRO A 100 -0.27 -7.82 -19.45
CA PRO A 100 0.32 -9.09 -19.86
C PRO A 100 0.25 -10.20 -18.80
N TYR A 101 0.09 -9.85 -17.52
CA TYR A 101 0.13 -10.79 -16.40
C TYR A 101 -1.25 -11.22 -15.91
N ILE A 102 -2.33 -10.53 -16.30
CA ILE A 102 -3.69 -10.84 -15.86
C ILE A 102 -4.07 -12.28 -16.25
N LYS A 103 -3.96 -12.62 -17.53
CA LYS A 103 -4.33 -13.96 -18.01
C LYS A 103 -3.47 -15.08 -17.36
N PRO A 104 -2.13 -14.99 -17.31
CA PRO A 104 -1.33 -15.99 -16.60
C PRO A 104 -1.71 -16.19 -15.13
N ILE A 105 -2.04 -15.10 -14.40
CA ILE A 105 -2.49 -15.17 -13.01
C ILE A 105 -3.84 -15.88 -12.92
N HIS A 106 -4.79 -15.54 -13.79
CA HIS A 106 -6.10 -16.18 -13.87
C HIS A 106 -6.04 -17.66 -14.24
N ASP A 107 -5.21 -18.03 -15.22
CA ASP A 107 -5.02 -19.43 -15.64
C ASP A 107 -4.52 -20.31 -14.46
N ALA A 108 -3.81 -19.70 -13.51
CA ALA A 108 -3.37 -20.34 -12.27
C ALA A 108 -4.37 -20.20 -11.11
N GLY A 109 -5.58 -19.68 -11.34
CA GLY A 109 -6.63 -19.49 -10.35
C GLY A 109 -6.36 -18.34 -9.37
N GLY A 110 -5.48 -17.41 -9.72
CA GLY A 110 -5.25 -16.18 -8.97
C GLY A 110 -6.18 -15.06 -9.43
N ILE A 111 -6.13 -13.95 -8.69
CA ILE A 111 -6.87 -12.71 -8.92
C ILE A 111 -5.94 -11.52 -8.74
N ILE A 112 -6.20 -10.43 -9.46
CA ILE A 112 -5.28 -9.29 -9.58
C ILE A 112 -5.98 -7.93 -9.43
N PHE A 113 -5.40 -7.10 -8.56
CA PHE A 113 -5.85 -5.76 -8.20
C PHE A 113 -4.74 -4.73 -8.50
N PRO A 114 -4.67 -4.17 -9.72
CA PRO A 114 -3.68 -3.16 -10.04
C PRO A 114 -3.88 -1.86 -9.25
N VAL A 115 -2.79 -1.22 -8.82
CA VAL A 115 -2.82 0.16 -8.30
C VAL A 115 -2.90 1.12 -9.49
N VAL A 116 -3.92 1.98 -9.53
CA VAL A 116 -4.21 2.85 -10.68
C VAL A 116 -4.31 4.34 -10.29
N PRO A 117 -3.76 5.26 -11.11
CA PRO A 117 -3.70 6.69 -10.76
C PRO A 117 -4.86 7.54 -11.31
N SER A 118 -5.85 6.93 -11.97
CA SER A 118 -7.02 7.64 -12.52
C SER A 118 -8.18 6.71 -12.81
N GLY A 119 -9.42 7.22 -12.82
CA GLY A 119 -10.60 6.45 -13.21
C GLY A 119 -10.53 5.89 -14.65
N ARG A 120 -9.90 6.62 -15.58
CA ARG A 120 -9.65 6.12 -16.95
C ARG A 120 -8.77 4.87 -16.96
N VAL A 121 -7.74 4.83 -16.11
CA VAL A 121 -6.88 3.64 -15.99
C VAL A 121 -7.62 2.52 -15.26
N ALA A 122 -8.44 2.83 -14.25
CA ALA A 122 -9.30 1.86 -13.58
C ALA A 122 -10.20 1.13 -14.60
N LYS A 123 -10.91 1.88 -15.45
CA LYS A 123 -11.74 1.31 -16.52
C LYS A 123 -10.91 0.47 -17.49
N LYS A 124 -9.74 0.96 -17.91
CA LYS A 124 -8.83 0.17 -18.75
C LYS A 124 -8.45 -1.17 -18.09
N MET A 125 -8.21 -1.21 -16.78
CA MET A 125 -7.88 -2.46 -16.08
C MET A 125 -9.07 -3.42 -16.07
N GLU A 126 -10.27 -2.91 -15.79
CA GLU A 126 -11.51 -3.71 -15.88
C GLU A 126 -11.71 -4.29 -17.28
N ASP A 127 -11.58 -3.48 -18.33
CA ASP A 127 -11.75 -3.92 -19.72
C ASP A 127 -10.71 -4.99 -20.14
N ASN A 128 -9.59 -5.10 -19.41
CA ASN A 128 -8.55 -6.12 -19.62
C ASN A 128 -8.63 -7.28 -18.62
N GLY A 129 -9.68 -7.35 -17.81
CA GLY A 129 -9.97 -8.47 -16.92
C GLY A 129 -9.36 -8.37 -15.52
N ALA A 130 -8.98 -7.20 -15.02
CA ALA A 130 -8.63 -7.09 -13.60
C ALA A 130 -9.84 -7.44 -12.71
N ASP A 131 -9.60 -8.06 -11.55
CA ASP A 131 -10.66 -8.50 -10.63
C ASP A 131 -11.11 -7.40 -9.67
N GLY A 132 -10.35 -6.31 -9.61
CA GLY A 132 -10.51 -5.15 -8.74
C GLY A 132 -9.42 -4.13 -9.03
N VAL A 133 -9.50 -2.96 -8.42
CA VAL A 133 -8.44 -1.94 -8.49
C VAL A 133 -8.18 -1.32 -7.13
N VAL A 134 -6.93 -0.94 -6.89
CA VAL A 134 -6.55 -0.08 -5.78
C VAL A 134 -6.34 1.33 -6.32
N VAL A 135 -6.93 2.33 -5.67
CA VAL A 135 -6.79 3.74 -6.07
C VAL A 135 -6.10 4.51 -4.97
N GLU A 136 -4.90 5.02 -5.26
CA GLU A 136 -4.02 5.60 -4.27
C GLU A 136 -3.86 7.11 -4.46
N GLY A 137 -4.32 7.88 -3.48
CA GLY A 137 -4.19 9.33 -3.46
C GLY A 137 -2.77 9.80 -3.15
N THR A 138 -2.46 11.02 -3.60
CA THR A 138 -1.16 11.68 -3.44
C THR A 138 -0.75 11.86 -1.98
N GLU A 139 -1.70 11.88 -1.05
CA GLU A 139 -1.50 11.91 0.40
C GLU A 139 -0.88 10.63 0.99
N ALA A 140 -0.84 9.52 0.24
CA ALA A 140 -0.16 8.29 0.61
C ALA A 140 1.37 8.47 0.76
N GLY A 141 2.02 7.54 1.48
CA GLY A 141 3.48 7.52 1.61
C GLY A 141 4.15 6.77 0.47
N GLY A 142 5.41 7.07 0.18
CA GLY A 142 6.14 6.40 -0.89
C GLY A 142 5.76 6.95 -2.26
N HIS A 143 5.90 6.15 -3.32
CA HIS A 143 5.62 6.60 -4.69
C HIS A 143 4.12 6.84 -4.88
N VAL A 144 3.73 8.00 -5.43
CA VAL A 144 2.33 8.41 -5.51
C VAL A 144 1.98 9.10 -6.83
N GLY A 145 0.70 9.06 -7.20
CA GLY A 145 0.16 9.90 -8.25
C GLY A 145 -0.03 11.37 -7.82
N THR A 146 -0.70 12.16 -8.66
CA THR A 146 -1.01 13.57 -8.39
C THR A 146 -2.44 13.81 -7.90
N ALA A 147 -3.35 12.86 -8.11
CA ALA A 147 -4.74 12.97 -7.69
C ALA A 147 -4.88 12.70 -6.19
N THR A 148 -5.84 13.35 -5.52
CA THR A 148 -6.11 13.10 -4.09
C THR A 148 -7.06 11.93 -3.90
N THR A 149 -7.02 11.27 -2.75
CA THR A 149 -7.90 10.13 -2.44
C THR A 149 -9.36 10.50 -2.62
N PHE A 150 -9.76 11.68 -2.13
CA PHE A 150 -11.15 12.15 -2.20
C PHE A 150 -11.69 12.19 -3.63
N THR A 151 -10.89 12.67 -4.59
CA THR A 151 -11.31 12.82 -5.99
C THR A 151 -11.09 11.54 -6.80
N LEU A 152 -9.94 10.89 -6.60
CA LEU A 152 -9.54 9.70 -7.35
C LEU A 152 -10.49 8.53 -7.09
N CYS A 153 -10.87 8.30 -5.83
CA CYS A 153 -11.77 7.21 -5.47
C CYS A 153 -13.13 7.34 -6.17
N GLN A 154 -13.76 8.51 -6.09
CA GLN A 154 -15.04 8.78 -6.77
C GLN A 154 -14.94 8.60 -8.29
N GLN A 155 -13.86 9.11 -8.89
CA GLN A 155 -13.65 8.99 -10.33
C GLN A 155 -13.47 7.54 -10.78
N ALA A 156 -12.84 6.70 -9.96
CA ALA A 156 -12.68 5.28 -10.28
C ALA A 156 -13.98 4.51 -10.10
N VAL A 157 -14.70 4.72 -8.99
CA VAL A 157 -16.02 4.13 -8.73
C VAL A 157 -16.99 4.48 -9.85
N ALA A 158 -17.00 5.74 -10.32
CA ALA A 158 -17.85 6.17 -11.43
C ALA A 158 -17.42 5.62 -12.81
N ALA A 159 -16.19 5.12 -12.94
CA ALA A 159 -15.63 4.69 -14.22
C ALA A 159 -15.71 3.17 -14.44
N VAL A 160 -15.69 2.36 -13.38
CA VAL A 160 -15.79 0.90 -13.46
C VAL A 160 -17.25 0.45 -13.31
N ASP A 161 -17.62 -0.61 -14.02
CA ASP A 161 -19.00 -1.10 -14.06
C ASP A 161 -19.26 -2.22 -13.04
N HIS A 162 -18.24 -3.03 -12.82
CA HIS A 162 -18.40 -4.36 -12.23
C HIS A 162 -17.35 -4.72 -11.21
N ILE A 163 -16.15 -4.13 -11.19
CA ILE A 163 -15.08 -4.59 -10.28
C ILE A 163 -15.02 -3.75 -8.99
N PRO A 164 -14.61 -4.31 -7.84
CA PRO A 164 -14.51 -3.57 -6.60
C PRO A 164 -13.37 -2.54 -6.65
N VAL A 165 -13.58 -1.42 -5.96
CA VAL A 165 -12.58 -0.35 -5.79
C VAL A 165 -12.09 -0.32 -4.35
N VAL A 166 -10.78 -0.41 -4.16
CA VAL A 166 -10.13 -0.31 -2.85
C VAL A 166 -9.46 1.05 -2.73
N CYS A 167 -9.91 1.85 -1.76
CA CYS A 167 -9.44 3.22 -1.55
C CYS A 167 -8.15 3.24 -0.73
N ALA A 168 -7.12 3.95 -1.19
CA ALA A 168 -5.80 4.02 -0.54
C ALA A 168 -5.30 5.45 -0.39
N GLY A 169 -4.56 5.71 0.69
CA GLY A 169 -3.97 7.02 0.99
C GLY A 169 -4.86 7.87 1.90
N GLY A 170 -4.31 8.36 3.00
CA GLY A 170 -5.05 9.21 3.94
C GLY A 170 -5.94 8.47 4.96
N ILE A 171 -5.83 7.13 5.06
CA ILE A 171 -6.71 6.30 5.90
C ILE A 171 -5.87 5.71 7.05
N ALA A 172 -6.25 6.00 8.30
CA ALA A 172 -5.58 5.47 9.49
C ALA A 172 -6.52 5.19 10.69
N ASP A 173 -7.79 5.56 10.61
CA ASP A 173 -8.80 5.44 11.66
C ASP A 173 -10.19 5.12 11.05
N GLY A 174 -11.22 5.03 11.90
CA GLY A 174 -12.58 4.75 11.44
C GLY A 174 -13.22 5.86 10.61
N HIS A 175 -12.82 7.12 10.80
CA HIS A 175 -13.26 8.23 9.97
C HIS A 175 -12.79 8.07 8.52
N GLY A 176 -11.52 7.70 8.32
CA GLY A 176 -10.98 7.40 7.00
C GLY A 176 -11.66 6.22 6.32
N VAL A 177 -11.97 5.17 7.08
CA VAL A 177 -12.73 4.01 6.56
C VAL A 177 -14.13 4.44 6.15
N ALA A 178 -14.91 5.06 7.04
CA ALA A 178 -16.27 5.50 6.75
C ALA A 178 -16.32 6.47 5.55
N ALA A 179 -15.34 7.38 5.44
CA ALA A 179 -15.22 8.27 4.30
C ALA A 179 -14.98 7.50 2.99
N ALA A 180 -14.05 6.52 2.97
CA ALA A 180 -13.81 5.71 1.78
C ALA A 180 -15.07 4.97 1.30
N TYR A 181 -15.85 4.41 2.23
CA TYR A 181 -17.14 3.79 1.91
C TYR A 181 -18.16 4.80 1.37
N ALA A 182 -18.22 6.00 1.94
CA ALA A 182 -19.07 7.07 1.43
C ALA A 182 -18.68 7.54 0.02
N LEU A 183 -17.41 7.41 -0.37
CA LEU A 183 -16.94 7.65 -1.75
C LEU A 183 -17.28 6.50 -2.72
N GLY A 184 -17.83 5.39 -2.21
CA GLY A 184 -18.27 4.22 -2.99
C GLY A 184 -17.25 3.08 -3.07
N ALA A 185 -16.19 3.10 -2.27
CA ALA A 185 -15.22 2.00 -2.22
C ALA A 185 -15.79 0.76 -1.54
N ASP A 186 -15.31 -0.42 -1.93
CA ASP A 186 -15.66 -1.71 -1.33
C ASP A 186 -14.75 -2.10 -0.16
N GLY A 187 -13.64 -1.38 0.00
CA GLY A 187 -12.64 -1.59 1.04
C GLY A 187 -11.56 -0.52 1.04
N VAL A 188 -10.59 -0.69 1.92
CA VAL A 188 -9.48 0.26 2.10
C VAL A 188 -8.13 -0.41 2.01
N GLN A 189 -7.11 0.33 1.58
CA GLN A 189 -5.71 -0.05 1.74
C GLN A 189 -5.02 0.94 2.67
N VAL A 190 -4.38 0.40 3.70
CA VAL A 190 -3.73 1.16 4.77
C VAL A 190 -2.25 0.85 4.74
N GLY A 191 -1.42 1.89 4.81
CA GLY A 191 0.04 1.77 4.88
C GLY A 191 0.57 2.31 6.20
N THR A 192 0.53 3.64 6.36
CA THR A 192 1.19 4.36 7.47
C THR A 192 0.78 3.90 8.87
N ALA A 193 -0.49 3.54 9.10
CA ALA A 193 -0.89 2.99 10.41
C ALA A 193 -0.21 1.64 10.71
N PHE A 194 -0.03 0.78 9.70
CA PHE A 194 0.69 -0.49 9.86
C PHE A 194 2.20 -0.33 9.99
N VAL A 195 2.79 0.78 9.51
CA VAL A 195 4.19 1.11 9.83
C VAL A 195 4.36 1.29 11.35
N ALA A 196 3.41 1.97 11.99
CA ALA A 196 3.37 2.17 13.44
C ALA A 196 2.74 0.98 14.18
N SER A 197 3.01 -0.25 13.73
CA SER A 197 2.56 -1.47 14.41
C SER A 197 3.67 -2.19 15.15
N VAL A 198 3.31 -3.00 16.14
CA VAL A 198 4.28 -3.83 16.88
C VAL A 198 4.97 -4.82 15.94
N GLU A 199 4.20 -5.41 15.03
CA GLU A 199 4.60 -6.51 14.15
C GLU A 199 5.39 -6.06 12.92
N ALA A 200 5.39 -4.76 12.58
CA ALA A 200 6.26 -4.23 11.53
C ALA A 200 7.74 -4.49 11.88
N PRO A 201 8.50 -5.27 11.08
CA PRO A 201 9.87 -5.66 11.40
C PRO A 201 10.88 -4.60 10.96
N ILE A 202 10.68 -3.39 11.48
CA ILE A 202 11.54 -2.22 11.25
C ILE A 202 11.97 -1.63 12.59
N HIS A 203 13.02 -0.83 12.56
CA HIS A 203 13.57 -0.19 13.74
C HIS A 203 12.53 0.73 14.42
N ASP A 204 12.48 0.70 15.76
CA ASP A 204 11.48 1.45 16.53
C ASP A 204 11.53 2.95 16.27
N ASN A 205 12.72 3.54 16.08
CA ASN A 205 12.85 4.94 15.66
C ASN A 205 12.00 5.30 14.42
N TYR A 206 11.88 4.41 13.43
CA TYR A 206 11.04 4.62 12.26
C TYR A 206 9.56 4.68 12.66
N LYS A 207 9.11 3.72 13.48
CA LYS A 207 7.74 3.72 14.03
C LYS A 207 7.45 5.01 14.82
N GLN A 208 8.43 5.45 15.61
CA GLN A 208 8.33 6.68 16.40
C GLN A 208 8.38 7.95 15.55
N ALA A 209 9.03 7.93 14.38
CA ALA A 209 8.97 9.05 13.44
C ALA A 209 7.53 9.25 12.94
N VAL A 210 6.82 8.16 12.60
CA VAL A 210 5.39 8.22 12.25
C VAL A 210 4.56 8.79 13.40
N VAL A 211 4.74 8.28 14.63
CA VAL A 211 3.99 8.73 15.82
C VAL A 211 4.24 10.20 16.16
N LYS A 212 5.45 10.70 15.93
CA LYS A 212 5.84 12.10 16.23
C LYS A 212 5.49 13.07 15.12
N ALA A 213 5.09 12.58 13.94
CA ALA A 213 4.77 13.41 12.80
C ALA A 213 3.64 14.40 13.12
N ASN A 214 3.78 15.62 12.61
CA ASN A 214 2.69 16.60 12.54
C ASN A 214 2.07 16.59 11.14
N ASP A 215 1.00 17.36 10.94
CA ASP A 215 0.23 17.47 9.70
C ASP A 215 1.03 17.99 8.49
N THR A 216 2.16 18.65 8.74
CA THR A 216 3.04 19.20 7.70
C THR A 216 4.38 18.46 7.60
N ALA A 217 4.53 17.30 8.25
CA ALA A 217 5.80 16.58 8.37
C ALA A 217 6.29 15.93 7.07
N THR A 218 5.49 15.88 6.00
CA THR A 218 5.88 15.25 4.73
C THR A 218 5.97 16.25 3.58
N VAL A 219 6.75 15.89 2.56
CA VAL A 219 6.97 16.64 1.33
C VAL A 219 7.02 15.70 0.12
N LEU A 220 6.68 16.20 -1.07
CA LEU A 220 6.88 15.48 -2.32
C LEU A 220 8.26 15.77 -2.91
N SER A 221 8.90 14.74 -3.43
CA SER A 221 10.12 14.81 -4.24
C SER A 221 10.04 13.78 -5.38
N GLY A 222 10.90 13.85 -6.39
CA GLY A 222 10.91 12.88 -7.50
C GLY A 222 9.97 13.25 -8.66
N SER A 223 9.21 14.35 -8.58
CA SER A 223 8.25 14.73 -9.61
C SER A 223 8.91 15.02 -10.97
N ASN A 224 10.12 15.61 -10.98
CA ASN A 224 10.82 15.96 -12.22
C ASN A 224 11.44 14.72 -12.88
N SER A 225 11.90 13.77 -12.09
CA SER A 225 12.50 12.51 -12.55
C SER A 225 11.46 11.45 -12.93
N GLY A 226 10.16 11.74 -12.78
CA GLY A 226 9.05 10.82 -13.09
C GLY A 226 8.75 9.81 -11.97
N ALA A 227 9.24 10.08 -10.77
CA ALA A 227 9.17 9.23 -9.57
C ALA A 227 8.55 9.97 -8.36
N PRO A 228 7.40 10.68 -8.49
CA PRO A 228 6.83 11.43 -7.36
C PRO A 228 6.68 10.53 -6.14
N MET A 229 7.33 10.92 -5.05
CA MET A 229 7.43 10.18 -3.80
C MET A 229 7.19 11.11 -2.62
N ARG A 230 6.35 10.67 -1.67
CA ARG A 230 6.14 11.35 -0.40
C ARG A 230 7.10 10.85 0.66
N ILE A 231 7.92 11.76 1.15
CA ILE A 231 8.96 11.54 2.15
C ILE A 231 8.77 12.46 3.37
N GLU A 232 9.32 12.07 4.51
CA GLU A 232 9.45 12.91 5.70
C GLU A 232 10.33 14.13 5.44
N LYS A 233 10.01 15.27 6.08
CA LYS A 233 10.85 16.46 6.14
C LYS A 233 11.90 16.29 7.24
N ASN A 234 12.98 15.58 6.92
CA ASN A 234 14.16 15.42 7.78
C ASN A 234 15.41 16.04 7.11
N ALA A 235 16.61 15.76 7.64
CA ALA A 235 17.86 16.30 7.11
C ALA A 235 18.23 15.73 5.73
N ALA A 236 17.70 14.56 5.36
CA ALA A 236 17.92 13.93 4.06
C ALA A 236 17.07 14.57 2.93
N ALA A 237 15.87 15.04 3.26
CA ALA A 237 14.89 15.52 2.26
C ALA A 237 15.40 16.64 1.34
N PRO A 238 16.10 17.70 1.82
CA PRO A 238 16.62 18.75 0.94
C PRO A 238 17.56 18.22 -0.14
N LYS A 239 18.41 17.23 0.19
CA LYS A 239 19.33 16.62 -0.76
C LYS A 239 18.58 15.83 -1.82
N HIS A 240 17.59 15.03 -1.44
CA HIS A 240 16.76 14.27 -2.38
C HIS A 240 15.99 15.20 -3.34
N ILE A 241 15.44 16.31 -2.81
CA ILE A 241 14.77 17.34 -3.61
C ILE A 241 15.73 18.06 -4.56
N ALA A 242 16.97 18.30 -4.15
CA ALA A 242 17.98 18.89 -5.01
C ALA A 242 18.36 17.93 -6.16
N MET A 243 18.59 16.65 -5.85
CA MET A 243 18.89 15.62 -6.85
C MET A 243 17.78 15.50 -7.91
N ASP A 244 16.51 15.52 -7.51
CA ASP A 244 15.38 15.50 -8.44
C ASP A 244 15.36 16.68 -9.42
N LYS A 245 16.01 17.80 -9.09
CA LYS A 245 16.11 18.98 -9.97
C LYS A 245 17.35 18.99 -10.87
N GLU A 246 18.23 18.02 -10.74
CA GLU A 246 19.43 17.92 -11.59
C GLU A 246 19.08 17.57 -13.03
N GLU A 247 19.76 18.21 -13.98
CA GLU A 247 19.58 17.93 -15.39
C GLU A 247 19.97 16.48 -15.72
N GLY A 248 19.09 15.76 -16.43
CA GLY A 248 19.33 14.35 -16.77
C GLY A 248 19.13 13.37 -15.61
N MET A 249 18.56 13.82 -14.48
CA MET A 249 18.03 12.94 -13.45
C MET A 249 16.84 12.14 -14.00
N THR A 250 16.80 10.84 -13.70
CA THR A 250 15.77 9.90 -14.18
C THR A 250 15.30 9.06 -13.01
N PHE A 251 14.12 8.44 -13.11
CA PHE A 251 13.60 7.48 -12.12
C PHE A 251 14.68 6.51 -11.63
N GLN A 252 15.38 5.82 -12.55
CA GLN A 252 16.38 4.81 -12.18
C GLN A 252 17.58 5.39 -11.44
N LYS A 253 18.01 6.61 -11.80
CA LYS A 253 19.13 7.28 -11.13
C LYS A 253 18.76 7.77 -9.73
N LEU A 254 17.55 8.30 -9.56
CA LEU A 254 17.08 8.74 -8.24
C LEU A 254 16.86 7.53 -7.33
N GLU A 255 16.21 6.47 -7.82
CA GLU A 255 15.97 5.23 -7.06
C GLU A 255 17.25 4.53 -6.61
N ALA A 256 18.33 4.63 -7.39
CA ALA A 256 19.64 4.10 -6.98
C ALA A 256 20.19 4.77 -5.70
N TYR A 257 19.73 5.98 -5.38
CA TYR A 257 19.98 6.65 -4.10
C TYR A 257 18.88 6.36 -3.08
N THR A 258 17.61 6.41 -3.50
CA THR A 258 16.44 6.33 -2.63
C THR A 258 16.29 4.96 -1.99
N ILE A 259 16.40 3.86 -2.75
CA ILE A 259 16.17 2.50 -2.24
C ILE A 259 17.16 2.13 -1.13
N PRO A 260 18.49 2.27 -1.30
CA PRO A 260 19.43 1.97 -0.22
C PRO A 260 19.18 2.80 1.04
N SER A 261 18.77 4.06 0.87
CA SER A 261 18.47 4.97 1.97
C SER A 261 17.24 4.52 2.77
N LEU A 262 16.14 4.15 2.09
CA LEU A 262 14.94 3.58 2.72
C LEU A 262 15.25 2.33 3.54
N VAL A 263 16.04 1.40 2.97
CA VAL A 263 16.44 0.16 3.64
C VAL A 263 17.26 0.47 4.89
N LYS A 264 18.17 1.44 4.82
CA LYS A 264 18.98 1.87 5.96
C LYS A 264 18.11 2.52 7.04
N ALA A 265 17.21 3.44 6.68
CA ALA A 265 16.25 4.03 7.62
C ALA A 265 15.46 2.95 8.37
N ALA A 266 14.90 1.98 7.63
CA ALA A 266 14.08 0.91 8.18
C ALA A 266 14.88 -0.06 9.08
N SER A 267 16.13 -0.37 8.74
CA SER A 267 16.94 -1.35 9.49
C SER A 267 17.73 -0.75 10.66
N THR A 268 18.28 0.45 10.50
CA THR A 268 19.14 1.09 11.51
C THR A 268 18.44 2.16 12.32
N GLY A 269 17.25 2.60 11.89
CA GLY A 269 16.50 3.67 12.56
C GLY A 269 17.12 5.05 12.40
N ASP A 270 17.95 5.27 11.37
CA ASP A 270 18.50 6.59 11.02
C ASP A 270 17.44 7.42 10.29
N VAL A 271 16.43 7.86 11.04
CA VAL A 271 15.29 8.64 10.50
C VAL A 271 15.63 10.11 10.26
N GLU A 272 16.83 10.54 10.67
CA GLU A 272 17.27 11.92 10.51
C GLU A 272 17.99 12.11 9.16
N ASN A 273 18.90 11.19 8.82
CA ASN A 273 19.82 11.34 7.68
C ASN A 273 19.49 10.45 6.48
N GLU A 274 18.49 9.57 6.60
CA GLU A 274 18.03 8.72 5.51
C GLU A 274 16.61 9.07 5.07
N ILE A 275 16.20 8.59 3.90
CA ILE A 275 14.85 8.78 3.39
C ILE A 275 13.89 7.94 4.21
N VAL A 276 12.86 8.59 4.75
CA VAL A 276 11.75 7.99 5.48
C VAL A 276 10.47 8.29 4.72
N THR A 277 9.64 7.29 4.49
CA THR A 277 8.36 7.43 3.79
C THR A 277 7.19 7.07 4.71
N TYR A 278 6.22 7.99 4.78
CA TYR A 278 4.89 7.78 5.34
C TYR A 278 3.92 8.82 4.76
N GLY A 279 2.62 8.56 4.89
CA GLY A 279 1.56 9.43 4.36
C GLY A 279 1.28 10.64 5.24
N GLN A 280 0.55 11.63 4.71
CA GLN A 280 0.16 12.83 5.48
C GLN A 280 -0.67 12.50 6.72
N ILE A 281 -1.35 11.35 6.72
CA ILE A 281 -2.19 10.88 7.82
C ILE A 281 -1.38 10.50 9.08
N ALA A 282 -0.05 10.45 9.02
CA ALA A 282 0.81 10.17 10.18
C ALA A 282 0.48 11.06 11.38
N SER A 283 0.03 12.28 11.15
CA SER A 283 -0.30 13.26 12.19
C SER A 283 -1.42 12.88 13.14
N ILE A 284 -2.24 11.85 12.83
CA ILE A 284 -3.28 11.36 13.73
C ILE A 284 -2.93 10.01 14.38
N ILE A 285 -1.81 9.39 13.99
CA ILE A 285 -1.31 8.16 14.60
C ILE A 285 -0.48 8.55 15.83
N LYS A 286 -0.93 8.18 17.03
CA LYS A 286 -0.37 8.68 18.29
C LYS A 286 0.37 7.66 19.14
N GLU A 287 0.35 6.40 18.75
CA GLU A 287 1.02 5.34 19.47
C GLU A 287 1.28 4.14 18.54
N VAL A 288 2.19 3.28 18.95
CA VAL A 288 2.45 2.00 18.28
C VAL A 288 1.48 0.96 18.86
N LYS A 289 0.70 0.30 18.00
CA LYS A 289 -0.32 -0.67 18.39
C LYS A 289 -0.10 -2.04 17.75
N PRO A 290 -0.59 -3.14 18.35
CA PRO A 290 -0.72 -4.41 17.64
C PRO A 290 -1.59 -4.26 16.38
N VAL A 291 -1.23 -4.92 15.29
CA VAL A 291 -1.97 -4.90 14.01
C VAL A 291 -3.45 -5.24 14.21
N LYS A 292 -3.74 -6.24 15.04
CA LYS A 292 -5.12 -6.65 15.34
C LYS A 292 -5.93 -5.51 15.96
N GLN A 293 -5.34 -4.80 16.92
CA GLN A 293 -6.00 -3.67 17.57
C GLN A 293 -6.25 -2.54 16.58
N ILE A 294 -5.29 -2.22 15.70
CA ILE A 294 -5.47 -1.21 14.64
C ILE A 294 -6.69 -1.55 13.79
N ILE A 295 -6.79 -2.78 13.28
CA ILE A 295 -7.90 -3.20 12.40
C ILE A 295 -9.23 -3.17 13.15
N GLU A 296 -9.30 -3.76 14.35
CA GLU A 296 -10.54 -3.83 15.13
C GLU A 296 -11.06 -2.43 15.51
N GLU A 297 -10.17 -1.53 15.94
CA GLU A 297 -10.54 -0.15 16.26
C GLU A 297 -11.01 0.63 15.02
N MET A 298 -10.30 0.53 13.89
CA MET A 298 -10.70 1.21 12.65
C MET A 298 -12.11 0.82 12.22
N PHE A 299 -12.46 -0.46 12.26
CA PHE A 299 -13.80 -0.91 11.84
C PHE A 299 -14.87 -0.68 12.90
N ALA A 300 -14.54 -0.75 14.19
CA ALA A 300 -15.47 -0.39 15.26
C ALA A 300 -15.84 1.09 15.18
N GLU A 301 -14.85 1.98 15.10
CA GLU A 301 -15.05 3.42 14.96
C GLU A 301 -15.76 3.77 13.65
N ALA A 302 -15.47 3.08 12.54
CA ALA A 302 -16.17 3.31 11.28
C ALA A 302 -17.68 3.09 11.40
N ASN A 303 -18.11 2.07 12.13
CA ASN A 303 -19.54 1.83 12.38
C ASN A 303 -20.15 2.97 13.21
N GLU A 304 -19.46 3.44 14.25
CA GLU A 304 -19.90 4.58 15.07
C GLU A 304 -20.03 5.87 14.23
N VAL A 305 -19.08 6.12 13.32
CA VAL A 305 -19.11 7.26 12.41
C VAL A 305 -20.32 7.16 11.47
N ILE A 306 -20.57 5.99 10.89
CA ILE A 306 -21.71 5.76 9.99
C ILE A 306 -23.04 5.97 10.70
N ASP A 307 -23.21 5.40 11.91
CA ASP A 307 -24.41 5.57 12.72
C ASP A 307 -24.63 7.06 13.08
N SER A 308 -23.56 7.76 13.42
CA SER A 308 -23.58 9.20 13.68
C SER A 308 -24.00 10.02 12.44
N LEU A 309 -23.56 9.63 11.24
CA LEU A 309 -23.94 10.31 10.00
C LEU A 309 -25.44 10.16 9.71
N GLN A 310 -26.04 8.99 9.96
CA GLN A 310 -27.49 8.78 9.77
C GLN A 310 -28.35 9.68 10.65
N SER A 311 -27.83 10.12 11.80
CA SER A 311 -28.52 11.06 12.69
C SER A 311 -28.50 12.51 12.18
N LYS A 312 -27.64 12.82 11.20
CA LYS A 312 -27.54 14.15 10.59
C LYS A 312 -28.52 14.26 9.42
N LYS A 313 -29.01 15.48 9.14
CA LYS A 313 -29.86 15.75 7.96
C LYS A 313 -29.00 15.82 6.70
N ILE A 314 -28.61 14.66 6.17
CA ILE A 314 -27.91 14.47 4.89
C ILE A 314 -28.80 13.77 3.88
#